data_AF-A0A8S3RMV1-F1
#
_entry.id   AF-A0A8S3RMV1-F1
#
_cell.length_a   1.000
_cell.length_b   1.000
_cell.length_c   1.000
_cell.angle_alpha   90.00
_cell.angle_beta   90.00
_cell.angle_gamma   90.00
#
_symmetry.space_group_name_H-M   'P 1'
#
loop_
_entity.id
_entity.type
_entity.pdbx_description
1 polymer ?
#
loop_
_entity_poly.entity_id
_entity_poly.type
_entity_poly.pdbx_seq_one_letter_code
_entity_poly.pdbx_strand_id
1 'polypeptide(L)'
;MGELLTNRSDVLKQVFSQYDHHAKDELTPIQVQMLYGDLRMGSVSLPQVVAAMKYVCVTGSCVMTELYNLLQELDRRYFLLNDFRWEFSMLDRNQTDCISEDKARWMVQAVHGKYFSKRKWEYFVTHRPAPGSGVSFAEIEVMLCDIPNRMETLDEQNEAEKERDAKLRRQRLADEEIEREKERLRKEREEQRRRKDEENKRLEGERIRKLNDDEEKSRALSAEADLDEELEADDEVAKIFVNADETDFNPEDNNASDDDEVSERERRKEEERLREEEELRRLKELEEKQRLERERRQKEEEELYKDVEKLARDAKEEEKNAKNEEDQRRLRHKRIRYDLKVAMKTRDTYKLKYTINEFKTEKVEDKDMDLIKAEKLLKEIGCRDDLKRAMTHRELEELARAIETVKKHGFEVELSKELLEANQLLTRLRRLERIRHEILQLKQSTVAEIRSYQSPPQVVHTVMTSTFLLLGHKEKETKIWKTVQALVGKTGKEGLKRRCIECKPDKINVTDAKRAQALMEKYELDEIRDVSAGAATFYVWSITMIEELMDIIARKEEAAAAKQTEETS
;
A
#
# COMPACT_ATOMS: atom_id res chain seq x y z
N MET A 1 25.77 39.20 -15.24
CA MET A 1 25.95 37.72 -15.29
C MET A 1 26.61 37.24 -16.58
N GLY A 2 26.34 37.80 -17.78
CA GLY A 2 26.98 37.35 -19.02
C GLY A 2 28.52 37.38 -19.01
N GLU A 3 29.13 38.48 -18.54
CA GLU A 3 30.59 38.69 -18.56
C GLU A 3 31.39 37.73 -17.67
N LEU A 4 30.78 37.20 -16.61
CA LEU A 4 31.39 36.17 -15.76
C LEU A 4 31.40 34.79 -16.45
N LEU A 5 30.43 34.53 -17.34
CA LEU A 5 30.33 33.27 -18.07
C LEU A 5 31.25 33.23 -19.30
N THR A 6 31.48 34.37 -19.97
CA THR A 6 32.46 34.46 -21.07
C THR A 6 33.86 34.13 -20.57
N ASN A 7 34.31 34.74 -19.48
CA ASN A 7 35.63 34.49 -18.89
C ASN A 7 35.83 33.00 -18.54
N ARG A 8 34.78 32.32 -18.06
CA ARG A 8 34.83 30.89 -17.75
C ARG A 8 35.05 30.02 -18.99
N SER A 9 34.39 30.34 -20.10
CA SER A 9 34.51 29.62 -21.36
C SER A 9 35.94 29.69 -21.90
N ASP A 10 36.55 30.87 -21.86
CA ASP A 10 37.89 31.07 -22.42
C ASP A 10 39.00 30.46 -21.56
N VAL A 11 38.85 30.49 -20.22
CA VAL A 11 39.74 29.72 -19.31
C VAL A 11 39.65 28.22 -19.59
N LEU A 12 38.46 27.67 -19.75
CA LEU A 12 38.29 26.24 -20.07
C LEU A 12 38.91 25.88 -21.43
N LYS A 13 38.79 26.72 -22.45
CA LYS A 13 39.45 26.51 -23.76
C LYS A 13 40.96 26.51 -23.63
N GLN A 14 41.51 27.47 -22.87
CA GLN A 14 42.95 27.55 -22.62
C GLN A 14 43.45 26.29 -21.93
N VAL A 15 42.78 25.84 -20.87
CA VAL A 15 43.11 24.57 -20.18
C VAL A 15 42.98 23.39 -21.14
N PHE A 16 41.89 23.24 -21.88
CA PHE A 16 41.69 22.13 -22.83
C PHE A 16 42.84 22.05 -23.87
N SER A 17 43.20 23.18 -24.48
CA SER A 17 44.25 23.25 -25.50
C SER A 17 45.66 22.95 -24.99
N GLN A 18 45.92 23.06 -23.68
CA GLN A 18 47.20 22.67 -23.09
C GLN A 18 47.41 21.14 -23.09
N TYR A 19 46.33 20.36 -22.96
CA TYR A 19 46.39 18.90 -22.87
C TYR A 19 46.04 18.20 -24.20
N ASP A 20 45.37 18.86 -25.15
CA ASP A 20 45.20 18.33 -26.51
C ASP A 20 46.48 18.47 -27.36
N HIS A 21 47.48 17.66 -27.02
CA HIS A 21 48.77 17.60 -27.71
C HIS A 21 48.68 17.15 -29.18
N HIS A 22 47.51 16.70 -29.65
CA HIS A 22 47.31 16.23 -31.02
C HIS A 22 46.44 17.15 -31.87
N ALA A 23 45.91 18.24 -31.29
CA ALA A 23 44.98 19.17 -31.94
C ALA A 23 43.82 18.43 -32.64
N LYS A 24 43.19 17.51 -31.90
CA LYS A 24 42.04 16.71 -32.35
C LYS A 24 40.69 17.27 -31.85
N ASP A 25 40.72 18.33 -31.07
CA ASP A 25 39.57 18.89 -30.33
C ASP A 25 38.94 17.88 -29.34
N GLU A 26 39.73 16.87 -28.94
CA GLU A 26 39.32 15.74 -28.10
C GLU A 26 40.42 15.33 -27.11
N LEU A 27 40.08 15.15 -25.83
CA LEU A 27 40.97 14.61 -24.80
C LEU A 27 40.70 13.10 -24.56
N THR A 28 41.77 12.31 -24.59
CA THR A 28 41.74 10.89 -24.18
C THR A 28 41.68 10.75 -22.65
N PRO A 29 41.27 9.58 -22.12
CA PRO A 29 41.23 9.35 -20.67
C PRO A 29 42.56 9.60 -19.94
N ILE A 30 43.71 9.38 -20.60
CA ILE A 30 45.03 9.64 -20.02
C ILE A 30 45.29 11.14 -19.92
N GLN A 31 44.99 11.92 -20.97
CA GLN A 31 45.11 13.38 -20.95
C GLN A 31 44.17 14.02 -19.91
N VAL A 32 42.94 13.51 -19.78
CA VAL A 32 41.99 13.94 -18.74
C VAL A 32 42.52 13.61 -17.34
N GLN A 33 43.13 12.44 -17.14
CA GLN A 33 43.73 12.08 -15.85
C GLN A 33 44.88 13.02 -15.46
N MET A 34 45.75 13.36 -16.42
CA MET A 34 46.85 14.33 -16.21
C MET A 34 46.30 15.71 -15.86
N LEU A 35 45.37 16.24 -16.68
CA LEU A 35 44.69 17.51 -16.48
C LEU A 35 44.05 17.60 -15.09
N TYR A 36 43.34 16.56 -14.66
CA TYR A 36 42.70 16.54 -13.35
C TYR A 36 43.72 16.42 -12.19
N GLY A 37 44.81 15.69 -12.39
CA GLY A 37 45.91 15.58 -11.42
C GLY A 37 46.63 16.91 -11.17
N ASP A 38 46.73 17.78 -12.17
CA ASP A 38 47.31 19.12 -12.02
C ASP A 38 46.33 20.11 -11.37
N LEU A 39 45.01 19.86 -11.45
CA LEU A 39 43.97 20.67 -10.77
C LEU A 39 43.75 20.26 -9.30
N ARG A 40 44.02 19.00 -8.92
CA ARG A 40 43.72 18.45 -7.59
C ARG A 40 44.88 17.64 -7.04
N MET A 41 45.36 17.98 -5.84
CA MET A 41 46.34 17.17 -5.12
C MET A 41 45.73 15.80 -4.73
N GLY A 42 45.98 14.80 -5.57
CA GLY A 42 45.46 13.45 -5.44
C GLY A 42 44.79 13.01 -6.74
N SER A 43 45.47 12.15 -7.51
CA SER A 43 44.95 11.68 -8.79
C SER A 43 43.77 10.72 -8.61
N VAL A 44 42.70 10.96 -9.36
CA VAL A 44 41.67 9.94 -9.63
C VAL A 44 42.29 8.83 -10.51
N SER A 45 41.90 7.58 -10.29
CA SER A 45 42.45 6.44 -11.04
C SER A 45 41.98 6.43 -12.50
N LEU A 46 42.77 5.83 -13.40
CA LEU A 46 42.38 5.77 -14.82
C LEU A 46 41.04 5.03 -15.05
N PRO A 47 40.72 3.91 -14.34
CA PRO A 47 39.39 3.30 -14.42
C PRO A 47 38.25 4.26 -14.05
N GLN A 48 38.44 5.12 -13.04
CA GLN A 48 37.47 6.14 -12.64
C GLN A 48 37.33 7.26 -13.66
N VAL A 49 38.42 7.68 -14.30
CA VAL A 49 38.36 8.66 -15.40
C VAL A 49 37.60 8.07 -16.60
N VAL A 50 37.87 6.81 -16.96
CA VAL A 50 37.13 6.11 -18.03
C VAL A 50 35.63 5.96 -17.68
N ALA A 51 35.29 5.68 -16.42
CA ALA A 51 33.90 5.60 -15.97
C ALA A 51 33.20 6.98 -15.98
N ALA A 52 33.88 8.03 -15.52
CA ALA A 52 33.38 9.41 -15.59
C ALA A 52 33.13 9.85 -17.04
N MET A 53 34.05 9.52 -17.96
CA MET A 53 33.89 9.81 -19.38
C MET A 53 32.72 9.02 -19.99
N LYS A 54 32.55 7.73 -19.68
CA LYS A 54 31.36 6.97 -20.10
C LYS A 54 30.03 7.53 -19.58
N TYR A 55 30.06 8.23 -18.44
CA TYR A 55 28.87 8.82 -17.83
C TYR A 55 28.52 10.21 -18.40
N VAL A 56 29.53 11.01 -18.80
CA VAL A 56 29.34 12.40 -19.26
C VAL A 56 29.47 12.56 -20.77
N CYS A 57 30.46 11.91 -21.38
CA CYS A 57 30.84 12.12 -22.77
C CYS A 57 30.01 11.21 -23.69
N VAL A 58 29.59 11.75 -24.84
CA VAL A 58 28.90 10.97 -25.88
C VAL A 58 29.86 9.97 -26.54
N THR A 59 31.13 10.34 -26.61
CA THR A 59 32.25 9.56 -27.18
C THR A 59 33.17 9.03 -26.09
N GLY A 60 34.01 8.03 -26.41
CA GLY A 60 35.07 7.53 -25.51
C GLY A 60 36.22 8.52 -25.27
N SER A 61 36.08 9.74 -25.77
CA SER A 61 36.96 10.91 -25.73
C SER A 61 36.10 12.12 -25.33
N CYS A 62 36.70 13.08 -24.62
CA CYS A 62 36.01 14.27 -24.14
C CYS A 62 36.21 15.44 -25.09
N VAL A 63 35.14 15.99 -25.64
CA VAL A 63 35.20 17.26 -26.41
C VAL A 63 35.16 18.47 -25.48
N MET A 64 35.60 19.62 -25.96
CA MET A 64 35.67 20.89 -25.21
C MET A 64 34.36 21.29 -24.53
N THR A 65 33.20 21.03 -25.16
CA THR A 65 31.87 21.33 -24.59
C THR A 65 31.48 20.45 -23.40
N GLU A 66 32.08 19.27 -23.27
CA GLU A 66 31.80 18.30 -22.21
C GLU A 66 32.75 18.46 -21.01
N LEU A 67 33.95 19.03 -21.23
CA LEU A 67 35.03 19.11 -20.23
C LEU A 67 34.54 19.62 -18.87
N TYR A 68 33.72 20.67 -18.85
CA TYR A 68 33.22 21.22 -17.59
C TYR A 68 32.38 20.22 -16.78
N ASN A 69 31.48 19.49 -17.44
CA ASN A 69 30.64 18.49 -16.79
C ASN A 69 31.48 17.28 -16.36
N LEU A 70 32.49 16.91 -17.15
CA LEU A 70 33.41 15.83 -16.82
C LEU A 70 34.24 16.16 -15.59
N LEU A 71 34.74 17.39 -15.48
CA LEU A 71 35.45 17.88 -14.28
C LEU A 71 34.56 17.88 -13.04
N GLN A 72 33.27 18.24 -13.16
CA GLN A 72 32.32 18.14 -12.05
C GLN A 72 32.06 16.68 -11.60
N GLU A 73 31.96 15.75 -12.55
CA GLU A 73 31.80 14.33 -12.25
C GLU A 73 33.08 13.72 -11.63
N LEU A 74 34.26 14.13 -12.10
CA LEU A 74 35.54 13.74 -11.50
C LEU A 74 35.68 14.28 -10.07
N ASP A 75 35.29 15.53 -9.82
CA ASP A 75 35.20 16.09 -8.45
C ASP A 75 34.24 15.28 -7.57
N ARG A 76 33.04 14.94 -8.07
CA ARG A 76 32.09 14.08 -7.33
C ARG A 76 32.73 12.75 -6.96
N ARG A 77 33.39 12.07 -7.91
CA ARG A 77 34.08 10.80 -7.68
C ARG A 77 35.23 10.94 -6.70
N TYR A 78 36.06 11.98 -6.84
CA TYR A 78 37.19 12.25 -5.96
C TYR A 78 36.78 12.39 -4.49
N PHE A 79 35.73 13.16 -4.18
CA PHE A 79 35.24 13.28 -2.80
C PHE A 79 34.68 11.95 -2.26
N LEU A 80 33.86 11.25 -3.05
CA LEU A 80 33.33 9.94 -2.67
C LEU A 80 34.43 8.90 -2.42
N LEU A 81 35.48 8.88 -3.25
CA LEU A 81 36.61 7.96 -3.10
C LEU A 81 37.37 8.17 -1.78
N ASN A 82 37.57 9.42 -1.37
CA ASN A 82 38.24 9.72 -0.10
C ASN A 82 37.42 9.23 1.10
N ASP A 83 36.10 9.43 1.09
CA ASP A 83 35.19 8.92 2.12
C ASP A 83 35.18 7.39 2.14
N PHE A 84 35.01 6.75 0.97
CA PHE A 84 34.97 5.29 0.88
C PHE A 84 36.29 4.61 1.21
N ARG A 85 37.44 5.25 0.95
CA ARG A 85 38.75 4.70 1.30
C ARG A 85 38.93 4.64 2.83
N TRP A 86 38.36 5.58 3.57
CA TRP A 86 38.33 5.56 5.02
C TRP A 86 37.44 4.43 5.57
N GLU A 87 36.22 4.28 5.03
CA GLU A 87 35.30 3.18 5.37
C GLU A 87 35.91 1.80 5.04
N PHE A 88 36.54 1.64 3.88
CA PHE A 88 37.25 0.42 3.50
C PHE A 88 38.37 0.08 4.50
N SER A 89 39.15 1.07 4.92
CA SER A 89 40.19 0.90 5.95
C SER A 89 39.64 0.49 7.32
N MET A 90 38.37 0.78 7.64
CA MET A 90 37.72 0.26 8.86
C MET A 90 37.31 -1.22 8.74
N LEU A 91 36.97 -1.65 7.53
CA LEU A 91 36.60 -3.03 7.21
C LEU A 91 37.85 -3.93 7.11
N ASP A 92 38.96 -3.42 6.57
CA ASP A 92 40.28 -4.05 6.54
C ASP A 92 41.10 -3.79 7.81
N ARG A 93 40.64 -4.38 8.92
CA ARG A 93 41.35 -4.30 10.22
C ARG A 93 42.77 -4.85 10.22
N ASN A 94 43.14 -5.65 9.21
CA ASN A 94 44.43 -6.31 9.12
C ASN A 94 45.42 -5.53 8.23
N GLN A 95 44.99 -4.43 7.59
CA GLN A 95 45.80 -3.64 6.64
C GLN A 95 46.38 -4.51 5.51
N THR A 96 45.56 -5.42 5.00
CA THR A 96 45.88 -6.32 3.87
C THR A 96 45.55 -5.73 2.50
N ASP A 97 45.02 -4.50 2.47
CA ASP A 97 44.41 -3.82 1.31
C ASP A 97 43.29 -4.63 0.63
N CYS A 98 42.68 -5.53 1.41
CA CYS A 98 41.67 -6.50 0.98
C CYS A 98 40.63 -6.76 2.08
N ILE A 99 39.37 -6.92 1.68
CA ILE A 99 38.27 -7.33 2.57
C ILE A 99 37.58 -8.58 2.03
N SER A 100 36.83 -9.31 2.86
CA SER A 100 36.06 -10.47 2.37
C SER A 100 34.96 -10.04 1.40
N GLU A 101 34.56 -10.95 0.49
CA GLU A 101 33.51 -10.67 -0.50
C GLU A 101 32.21 -10.20 0.15
N ASP A 102 31.81 -10.76 1.31
CA ASP A 102 30.64 -10.31 2.08
C ASP A 102 30.78 -8.87 2.62
N LYS A 103 31.98 -8.47 3.07
CA LYS A 103 32.23 -7.10 3.54
C LYS A 103 32.18 -6.11 2.37
N ALA A 104 32.79 -6.46 1.24
CA ALA A 104 32.74 -5.64 0.03
C ALA A 104 31.30 -5.51 -0.49
N ARG A 105 30.56 -6.61 -0.53
CA ARG A 105 29.14 -6.62 -0.87
C ARG A 105 28.33 -5.72 0.04
N TRP A 106 28.52 -5.84 1.35
CA TRP A 106 27.84 -5.00 2.34
C TRP A 106 28.15 -3.52 2.13
N MET A 107 29.42 -3.17 1.85
CA MET A 107 29.85 -1.80 1.58
C MET A 107 29.19 -1.22 0.32
N VAL A 108 29.23 -1.94 -0.81
CA VAL A 108 28.56 -1.50 -2.04
C VAL A 108 27.04 -1.40 -1.84
N GLN A 109 26.44 -2.36 -1.14
CA GLN A 109 25.01 -2.34 -0.82
C GLN A 109 24.62 -1.18 0.11
N ALA A 110 25.48 -0.79 1.05
CA ALA A 110 25.26 0.36 1.92
C ALA A 110 25.34 1.69 1.14
N VAL A 111 26.30 1.81 0.21
CA VAL A 111 26.49 3.01 -0.63
C VAL A 111 25.36 3.18 -1.66
N HIS A 112 24.99 2.10 -2.38
CA HIS A 112 23.91 2.15 -3.37
C HIS A 112 22.51 2.12 -2.75
N GLY A 113 22.38 1.60 -1.53
CA GLY A 113 21.12 1.49 -0.80
C GLY A 113 20.05 0.73 -1.60
N LYS A 114 18.92 1.38 -1.87
CA LYS A 114 17.81 0.79 -2.65
C LYS A 114 18.12 0.58 -4.14
N TYR A 115 19.23 1.15 -4.64
CA TYR A 115 19.68 1.01 -6.03
C TYR A 115 20.74 -0.10 -6.18
N PHE A 116 21.07 -0.83 -5.12
CA PHE A 116 22.02 -1.93 -5.17
C PHE A 116 21.55 -3.06 -6.08
N SER A 117 22.26 -3.27 -7.19
CA SER A 117 22.00 -4.37 -8.11
C SER A 117 22.72 -5.65 -7.66
N LYS A 118 21.95 -6.59 -7.10
CA LYS A 118 22.46 -7.92 -6.74
C LYS A 118 23.05 -8.64 -7.97
N ARG A 119 22.47 -8.47 -9.16
CA ARG A 119 22.93 -9.10 -10.41
C ARG A 119 24.26 -8.51 -10.89
N LYS A 120 24.44 -7.18 -10.86
CA LYS A 120 25.76 -6.55 -11.16
C LYS A 120 26.83 -7.01 -10.16
N TRP A 121 26.48 -7.17 -8.87
CA TRP A 121 27.40 -7.71 -7.86
C TRP A 121 27.80 -9.17 -8.13
N GLU A 122 26.83 -10.06 -8.41
CA GLU A 122 27.11 -11.47 -8.74
C GLU A 122 27.93 -11.61 -10.03
N TYR A 123 27.64 -10.78 -11.04
CA TYR A 123 28.45 -10.68 -12.25
C TYR A 123 29.89 -10.25 -11.94
N PHE A 124 30.07 -9.22 -11.13
CA PHE A 124 31.40 -8.79 -10.68
C PHE A 124 32.16 -9.94 -10.02
N VAL A 125 31.63 -10.54 -8.95
CA VAL A 125 32.29 -11.64 -8.21
C VAL A 125 32.71 -12.79 -9.14
N THR A 126 31.85 -13.17 -10.09
CA THR A 126 32.13 -14.27 -11.04
C THR A 126 33.14 -13.92 -12.14
N HIS A 127 33.36 -12.64 -12.45
CA HIS A 127 34.27 -12.16 -13.50
C HIS A 127 35.55 -11.51 -12.95
N ARG A 128 35.78 -11.57 -11.63
CA ARG A 128 37.04 -11.14 -11.01
C ARG A 128 38.22 -12.00 -11.49
N PRO A 129 39.46 -11.44 -11.54
CA PRO A 129 40.65 -12.23 -11.89
C PRO A 129 40.93 -13.39 -10.92
N ALA A 130 40.50 -13.28 -9.67
CA ALA A 130 40.64 -14.31 -8.63
C ALA A 130 39.32 -14.46 -7.83
N PRO A 131 38.34 -15.25 -8.32
CA PRO A 131 37.10 -15.50 -7.59
C PRO A 131 37.37 -16.18 -6.25
N GLY A 132 36.72 -15.72 -5.17
CA GLY A 132 36.89 -16.27 -3.82
C GLY A 132 38.12 -15.75 -3.05
N SER A 133 38.97 -14.89 -3.64
CA SER A 133 39.98 -14.14 -2.89
C SER A 133 39.38 -12.91 -2.21
N GLY A 134 40.11 -12.31 -1.28
CA GLY A 134 39.76 -10.97 -0.77
C GLY A 134 39.62 -9.95 -1.91
N VAL A 135 38.72 -8.99 -1.72
CA VAL A 135 38.39 -7.88 -2.63
C VAL A 135 39.20 -6.66 -2.22
N SER A 136 40.02 -6.15 -3.13
CA SER A 136 40.79 -4.92 -2.96
C SER A 136 39.93 -3.67 -3.22
N PHE A 137 40.31 -2.51 -2.68
CA PHE A 137 39.58 -1.27 -2.92
C PHE A 137 39.56 -0.91 -4.42
N ALA A 138 40.68 -1.11 -5.12
CA ALA A 138 40.83 -0.82 -6.55
C ALA A 138 39.90 -1.66 -7.45
N GLU A 139 39.46 -2.85 -7.02
CA GLU A 139 38.48 -3.66 -7.77
C GLU A 139 37.05 -3.11 -7.68
N ILE A 140 36.69 -2.45 -6.57
CA ILE A 140 35.32 -1.97 -6.31
C ILE A 140 35.17 -0.45 -6.37
N GLU A 141 36.26 0.32 -6.45
CA GLU A 141 36.21 1.78 -6.39
C GLU A 141 35.25 2.38 -7.43
N VAL A 142 35.29 1.87 -8.68
CA VAL A 142 34.42 2.33 -9.77
C VAL A 142 32.96 2.02 -9.45
N MET A 143 32.68 0.80 -8.99
CA MET A 143 31.33 0.38 -8.61
C MET A 143 30.78 1.21 -7.45
N LEU A 144 31.60 1.57 -6.46
CA LEU A 144 31.18 2.43 -5.34
C LEU A 144 30.78 3.84 -5.83
N CYS A 145 31.45 4.38 -6.84
CA CYS A 145 31.16 5.69 -7.41
C CYS A 145 30.03 5.72 -8.46
N ASP A 146 29.84 4.61 -9.18
CA ASP A 146 28.77 4.38 -10.15
C ASP A 146 27.43 4.09 -9.44
N ILE A 147 26.90 5.10 -8.75
CA ILE A 147 25.57 5.06 -8.14
C ILE A 147 24.52 4.93 -9.26
N PRO A 148 23.77 3.81 -9.37
CA PRO A 148 22.88 3.60 -10.51
C PRO A 148 21.80 4.67 -10.58
N ASN A 149 21.54 5.16 -11.80
CA ASN A 149 20.48 6.14 -11.99
C ASN A 149 19.10 5.48 -11.87
N ARG A 150 18.05 6.30 -11.68
CA ARG A 150 16.67 5.80 -11.51
C ARG A 150 16.17 5.01 -12.72
N MET A 151 16.65 5.31 -13.93
CA MET A 151 16.25 4.63 -15.15
C MET A 151 16.85 3.22 -15.23
N GLU A 152 18.16 3.08 -15.01
CA GLU A 152 18.81 1.76 -14.92
C GLU A 152 18.13 0.85 -13.88
N THR A 153 17.74 1.43 -12.73
CA THR A 153 17.02 0.67 -11.69
C THR A 153 15.64 0.24 -12.16
N LEU A 154 14.92 1.09 -12.90
CA LEU A 154 13.62 0.75 -13.50
C LEU A 154 13.77 -0.33 -14.57
N ASP A 155 14.80 -0.25 -15.42
CA ASP A 155 15.06 -1.25 -16.45
C ASP A 155 15.46 -2.61 -15.86
N GLU A 156 16.31 -2.63 -14.82
CA GLU A 156 16.60 -3.85 -14.06
C GLU A 156 15.35 -4.43 -13.36
N GLN A 157 14.46 -3.58 -12.83
CA GLN A 157 13.18 -4.02 -12.27
C GLN A 157 12.26 -4.60 -13.35
N ASN A 158 12.16 -3.94 -14.51
CA ASN A 158 11.38 -4.40 -15.66
C ASN A 158 11.92 -5.73 -16.22
N GLU A 159 13.24 -5.92 -16.27
CA GLU A 159 13.86 -7.21 -16.63
C GLU A 159 13.54 -8.30 -15.60
N ALA A 160 13.68 -8.01 -14.30
CA ALA A 160 13.38 -8.97 -13.24
C ALA A 160 11.88 -9.34 -13.19
N GLU A 161 10.98 -8.41 -13.51
CA GLU A 161 9.55 -8.66 -13.66
C GLU A 161 9.27 -9.54 -14.88
N LYS A 162 9.85 -9.24 -16.05
CA LYS A 162 9.77 -10.09 -17.25
C LYS A 162 10.30 -11.50 -17.00
N GLU A 163 11.38 -11.66 -16.22
CA GLU A 163 11.92 -12.97 -15.86
C GLU A 163 10.97 -13.74 -14.92
N ARG A 164 10.38 -13.06 -13.92
CA ARG A 164 9.35 -13.65 -13.05
C ARG A 164 8.12 -14.07 -13.84
N ASP A 165 7.65 -13.25 -14.76
CA ASP A 165 6.54 -13.57 -15.65
C ASP A 165 6.87 -14.73 -16.58
N ALA A 166 8.08 -14.78 -17.14
CA ALA A 166 8.54 -15.92 -17.94
C ALA A 166 8.60 -17.21 -17.10
N LYS A 167 9.07 -17.13 -15.84
CA LYS A 167 9.08 -18.26 -14.90
C LYS A 167 7.67 -18.70 -14.53
N LEU A 168 6.75 -17.78 -14.27
CA LEU A 168 5.34 -18.07 -13.98
C LEU A 168 4.63 -18.67 -15.19
N ARG A 169 4.92 -18.21 -16.41
CA ARG A 169 4.42 -18.82 -17.65
C ARG A 169 4.94 -20.24 -17.83
N ARG A 170 6.24 -20.49 -17.59
CA ARG A 170 6.82 -21.85 -17.60
C ARG A 170 6.16 -22.75 -16.55
N GLN A 171 5.89 -22.23 -15.35
CA GLN A 171 5.21 -22.98 -14.30
C GLN A 171 3.76 -23.31 -14.69
N ARG A 172 2.98 -22.35 -15.21
CA ARG A 172 1.61 -22.59 -15.70
C ARG A 172 1.57 -23.63 -16.82
N LEU A 173 2.52 -23.59 -17.75
CA LEU A 173 2.62 -24.60 -18.82
C LEU A 173 2.90 -26.00 -18.25
N ALA A 174 3.76 -26.12 -17.24
CA ALA A 174 4.01 -27.39 -16.56
C ALA A 174 2.78 -27.86 -15.75
N ASP A 175 2.07 -26.96 -15.07
CA ASP A 175 0.84 -27.27 -14.33
C ASP A 175 -0.28 -27.72 -15.30
N GLU A 176 -0.42 -27.07 -16.45
CA GLU A 176 -1.34 -27.50 -17.53
C GLU A 176 -0.97 -28.86 -18.11
N GLU A 177 0.32 -29.15 -18.30
CA GLU A 177 0.79 -30.46 -18.78
C GLU A 177 0.47 -31.57 -17.77
N ILE A 178 0.69 -31.32 -16.47
CA ILE A 178 0.33 -32.21 -15.36
C ILE A 178 -1.20 -32.44 -15.32
N GLU A 179 -2.03 -31.42 -15.49
CA GLU A 179 -3.50 -31.61 -15.51
C GLU A 179 -3.97 -32.37 -16.75
N ARG A 180 -3.38 -32.14 -17.93
CA ARG A 180 -3.68 -32.94 -19.13
C ARG A 180 -3.30 -34.41 -18.93
N GLU A 181 -2.19 -34.70 -18.26
CA GLU A 181 -1.77 -36.07 -17.91
C GLU A 181 -2.75 -36.71 -16.90
N LYS A 182 -3.16 -35.99 -15.85
CA LYS A 182 -4.20 -36.44 -14.91
C LYS A 182 -5.54 -36.71 -15.60
N GLU A 183 -5.94 -35.87 -16.55
CA GLU A 183 -7.19 -36.06 -17.30
C GLU A 183 -7.13 -37.31 -18.19
N ARG A 184 -5.99 -37.57 -18.84
CA ARG A 184 -5.75 -38.82 -19.57
C ARG A 184 -5.84 -40.04 -18.67
N LEU A 185 -5.14 -40.03 -17.53
CA LEU A 185 -5.20 -41.10 -16.52
C LEU A 185 -6.61 -41.29 -15.95
N ARG A 186 -7.40 -40.21 -15.81
CA ARG A 186 -8.81 -40.30 -15.39
C ARG A 186 -9.66 -40.98 -16.47
N LYS A 187 -9.51 -40.59 -17.74
CA LYS A 187 -10.23 -41.21 -18.87
C LYS A 187 -9.89 -42.69 -19.01
N GLU A 188 -8.61 -43.06 -18.88
CA GLU A 188 -8.17 -44.47 -18.89
C GLU A 188 -8.79 -45.27 -17.73
N ARG A 189 -8.83 -44.71 -16.50
CA ARG A 189 -9.49 -45.34 -15.34
C ARG A 189 -11.00 -45.48 -15.53
N GLU A 190 -11.65 -44.48 -16.12
CA GLU A 190 -13.08 -44.47 -16.38
C GLU A 190 -13.45 -45.47 -17.48
N GLU A 191 -12.65 -45.58 -18.53
CA GLU A 191 -12.81 -46.61 -19.56
C GLU A 191 -12.56 -48.02 -18.99
N GLN A 192 -11.54 -48.22 -18.13
CA GLN A 192 -11.34 -49.49 -17.43
C GLN A 192 -12.52 -49.86 -16.53
N ARG A 193 -13.15 -48.89 -15.85
CA ARG A 193 -14.38 -49.12 -15.08
C ARG A 193 -15.52 -49.52 -16.01
N ARG A 194 -15.76 -48.78 -17.10
CA ARG A 194 -16.84 -49.09 -18.05
C ARG A 194 -16.69 -50.49 -18.66
N ARG A 195 -15.46 -50.90 -19.01
CA ARG A 195 -15.17 -52.27 -19.48
C ARG A 195 -15.51 -53.33 -18.41
N LYS A 196 -15.15 -53.10 -17.14
CA LYS A 196 -15.52 -53.99 -16.02
C LYS A 196 -17.03 -54.02 -15.77
N ASP A 197 -17.72 -52.89 -15.90
CA ASP A 197 -19.17 -52.82 -15.71
C ASP A 197 -19.93 -53.50 -16.88
N GLU A 198 -19.42 -53.39 -18.12
CA GLU A 198 -19.90 -54.13 -19.28
C GLU A 198 -19.67 -55.65 -19.14
N GLU A 199 -18.50 -56.06 -18.64
CA GLU A 199 -18.16 -57.45 -18.34
C GLU A 199 -19.04 -58.03 -17.21
N ASN A 200 -19.20 -57.30 -16.09
CA ASN A 200 -20.11 -57.67 -15.02
C ASN A 200 -21.56 -57.79 -15.50
N LYS A 201 -22.05 -56.86 -16.33
CA LYS A 201 -23.39 -56.95 -16.93
C LYS A 201 -23.57 -58.15 -17.84
N ARG A 202 -22.52 -58.59 -18.55
CA ARG A 202 -22.56 -59.85 -19.33
C ARG A 202 -22.68 -61.06 -18.41
N LEU A 203 -21.85 -61.14 -17.36
CA LEU A 203 -21.89 -62.22 -16.38
C LEU A 203 -23.23 -62.27 -15.62
N GLU A 204 -23.80 -61.12 -15.27
CA GLU A 204 -25.10 -61.03 -14.61
C GLU A 204 -26.25 -61.42 -15.58
N GLY A 205 -26.16 -61.02 -16.85
CA GLY A 205 -27.10 -61.45 -17.89
C GLY A 205 -27.04 -62.96 -18.16
N GLU A 206 -25.86 -63.57 -18.11
CA GLU A 206 -25.70 -65.04 -18.18
C GLU A 206 -26.26 -65.75 -16.95
N ARG A 207 -26.12 -65.16 -15.75
CA ARG A 207 -26.76 -65.68 -14.52
C ARG A 207 -28.29 -65.63 -14.58
N ILE A 208 -28.85 -64.51 -15.03
CA ILE A 208 -30.31 -64.36 -15.19
C ILE A 208 -30.84 -65.35 -16.24
N ARG A 209 -30.11 -65.56 -17.35
CA ARG A 209 -30.47 -66.60 -18.32
C ARG A 209 -30.49 -68.00 -17.70
N LYS A 210 -29.46 -68.39 -16.94
CA LYS A 210 -29.46 -69.68 -16.23
C LYS A 210 -30.62 -69.82 -15.26
N LEU A 211 -30.92 -68.77 -14.48
CA LEU A 211 -32.07 -68.77 -13.57
C LEU A 211 -33.39 -68.95 -14.33
N ASN A 212 -33.57 -68.27 -15.46
CA ASN A 212 -34.75 -68.44 -16.30
C ASN A 212 -34.81 -69.84 -16.93
N ASP A 213 -33.69 -70.37 -17.44
CA ASP A 213 -33.62 -71.72 -18.03
C ASP A 213 -33.92 -72.80 -16.97
N ASP A 214 -33.53 -72.58 -15.71
CA ASP A 214 -33.81 -73.49 -14.59
C ASP A 214 -35.24 -73.31 -14.03
N GLU A 215 -35.80 -72.09 -14.07
CA GLU A 215 -37.21 -71.83 -13.75
C GLU A 215 -38.15 -72.40 -14.84
N GLU A 216 -37.79 -72.29 -16.12
CA GLU A 216 -38.53 -72.87 -17.24
C GLU A 216 -38.51 -74.41 -17.19
N LYS A 217 -37.38 -75.03 -16.83
CA LYS A 217 -37.34 -76.47 -16.50
C LYS A 217 -38.20 -76.81 -15.28
N SER A 218 -38.22 -75.96 -14.26
CA SER A 218 -39.05 -76.19 -13.07
C SER A 218 -40.55 -76.10 -13.39
N ARG A 219 -40.94 -75.19 -14.28
CA ARG A 219 -42.31 -75.08 -14.81
C ARG A 219 -42.66 -76.22 -15.76
N ALA A 220 -41.72 -76.70 -16.56
CA ALA A 220 -41.92 -77.90 -17.38
C ALA A 220 -42.15 -79.14 -16.50
N LEU A 221 -41.33 -79.34 -15.45
CA LEU A 221 -41.52 -80.40 -14.46
C LEU A 221 -42.84 -80.26 -13.67
N SER A 222 -43.29 -79.04 -13.38
CA SER A 222 -44.60 -78.80 -12.77
C SER A 222 -45.73 -79.17 -13.73
N ALA A 223 -45.68 -78.70 -14.97
CA ALA A 223 -46.72 -78.98 -15.97
C ALA A 223 -46.77 -80.46 -16.40
N GLU A 224 -45.66 -81.19 -16.29
CA GLU A 224 -45.58 -82.64 -16.48
C GLU A 224 -46.22 -83.39 -15.30
N ALA A 225 -46.07 -82.88 -14.06
CA ALA A 225 -46.78 -83.40 -12.89
C ALA A 225 -48.29 -83.07 -12.91
N ASP A 226 -48.67 -81.85 -13.31
CA ASP A 226 -50.07 -81.42 -13.43
C ASP A 226 -50.82 -82.26 -14.50
N LEU A 227 -50.11 -82.73 -15.54
CA LEU A 227 -50.66 -83.61 -16.59
C LEU A 227 -50.81 -85.07 -16.14
N ASP A 228 -49.97 -85.56 -15.23
CA ASP A 228 -50.19 -86.86 -14.58
C ASP A 228 -51.35 -86.78 -13.56
N GLU A 229 -51.51 -85.64 -12.85
CA GLU A 229 -52.62 -85.42 -11.91
C GLU A 229 -53.99 -85.23 -12.61
N GLU A 230 -54.03 -84.62 -13.82
CA GLU A 230 -55.25 -84.50 -14.63
C GLU A 230 -55.66 -85.83 -15.32
N LEU A 231 -54.76 -86.84 -15.37
CA LEU A 231 -55.07 -88.19 -15.91
C LEU A 231 -55.50 -89.20 -14.84
N GLU A 232 -55.26 -88.96 -13.55
CA GLU A 232 -55.78 -89.78 -12.45
C GLU A 232 -57.13 -89.27 -11.88
N ALA A 233 -57.63 -88.11 -12.32
CA ALA A 233 -58.82 -87.44 -11.78
C ALA A 233 -60.17 -87.82 -12.45
N ASP A 234 -60.22 -88.81 -13.34
CA ASP A 234 -61.42 -89.20 -14.10
C ASP A 234 -61.90 -90.66 -13.82
N ASP A 235 -61.39 -91.30 -12.76
CA ASP A 235 -61.93 -92.58 -12.24
C ASP A 235 -62.05 -92.61 -10.70
N GLU A 236 -62.97 -93.43 -10.20
CA GLU A 236 -63.34 -93.61 -8.78
C GLU A 236 -63.86 -92.40 -7.98
N VAL A 237 -65.11 -92.03 -8.30
CA VAL A 237 -66.12 -91.74 -7.26
C VAL A 237 -66.32 -92.99 -6.38
N ALA A 238 -65.44 -93.22 -5.39
CA ALA A 238 -65.60 -94.30 -4.40
C ALA A 238 -64.88 -94.05 -3.05
N LYS A 239 -65.68 -94.07 -1.96
CA LYS A 239 -65.27 -94.29 -0.54
C LYS A 239 -64.54 -93.16 0.23
N ILE A 240 -65.36 -92.24 0.72
CA ILE A 240 -65.41 -91.70 2.10
C ILE A 240 -64.60 -92.52 3.15
N PHE A 241 -63.73 -91.91 3.98
CA PHE A 241 -63.85 -91.72 5.46
C PHE A 241 -62.55 -91.30 6.23
N VAL A 242 -62.73 -90.58 7.36
CA VAL A 242 -61.83 -90.34 8.55
C VAL A 242 -61.00 -89.03 8.65
N ASN A 243 -61.53 -88.09 9.47
CA ASN A 243 -60.94 -87.20 10.52
C ASN A 243 -59.66 -86.37 10.21
N ALA A 244 -59.37 -85.17 10.76
CA ALA A 244 -59.86 -84.38 11.93
C ALA A 244 -59.33 -82.91 11.79
N ASP A 245 -59.59 -81.86 12.61
CA ASP A 245 -60.56 -81.55 13.69
C ASP A 245 -60.56 -80.02 14.02
N GLU A 246 -61.40 -79.53 14.95
CA GLU A 246 -61.39 -78.22 15.69
C GLU A 246 -61.36 -76.85 14.92
N THR A 247 -62.11 -75.77 15.23
CA THR A 247 -63.22 -75.46 16.18
C THR A 247 -63.92 -74.12 15.83
N ASP A 248 -65.26 -74.03 16.02
CA ASP A 248 -66.10 -72.96 16.63
C ASP A 248 -65.96 -71.43 16.27
N PHE A 249 -67.01 -70.57 16.32
CA PHE A 249 -68.40 -70.69 16.85
C PHE A 249 -69.41 -69.71 16.19
N ASN A 250 -70.64 -70.21 15.95
CA ASN A 250 -72.02 -69.64 15.94
C ASN A 250 -72.34 -68.12 15.75
N PRO A 251 -73.47 -67.76 15.08
CA PRO A 251 -74.82 -68.02 15.65
C PRO A 251 -75.95 -68.48 14.69
N GLU A 252 -76.42 -69.71 14.91
CA GLU A 252 -77.83 -70.16 15.02
C GLU A 252 -78.73 -69.13 15.79
N ASP A 253 -80.07 -69.08 15.75
CA ASP A 253 -81.14 -69.93 15.17
C ASP A 253 -82.51 -69.21 15.38
N ASN A 254 -83.71 -69.62 14.91
CA ASN A 254 -84.15 -70.52 13.84
C ASN A 254 -85.63 -70.19 13.48
N ASN A 255 -86.15 -70.85 12.43
CA ASN A 255 -87.50 -71.44 12.24
C ASN A 255 -88.65 -71.19 13.27
N ALA A 256 -89.94 -71.27 12.93
CA ALA A 256 -90.69 -71.42 11.66
C ALA A 256 -92.21 -71.30 11.98
N SER A 257 -93.06 -71.22 10.97
CA SER A 257 -94.22 -72.12 10.74
C SER A 257 -95.28 -71.44 9.88
N ASP A 258 -95.77 -72.15 8.85
CA ASP A 258 -97.05 -71.86 8.21
C ASP A 258 -98.21 -72.03 9.23
N ASP A 259 -99.23 -71.15 9.17
CA ASP A 259 -100.69 -71.50 9.15
C ASP A 259 -101.68 -70.28 9.22
N ASP A 260 -101.27 -69.01 9.04
CA ASP A 260 -102.16 -67.83 9.31
C ASP A 260 -102.18 -66.70 8.24
N GLU A 261 -102.02 -67.05 6.95
CA GLU A 261 -101.72 -66.13 5.84
C GLU A 261 -102.81 -65.10 5.44
N VAL A 262 -103.93 -65.00 6.17
CA VAL A 262 -105.05 -64.09 5.85
C VAL A 262 -105.25 -62.98 6.88
N SER A 263 -104.90 -63.16 8.15
CA SER A 263 -105.00 -62.09 9.17
C SER A 263 -103.73 -61.23 9.26
N GLU A 264 -102.57 -61.79 8.94
CA GLU A 264 -101.29 -61.06 9.00
C GLU A 264 -101.16 -59.96 7.92
N ARG A 265 -101.88 -60.11 6.80
CA ARG A 265 -101.77 -59.23 5.62
C ARG A 265 -102.40 -57.84 5.80
N GLU A 266 -103.23 -57.66 6.83
CA GLU A 266 -103.74 -56.33 7.23
C GLU A 266 -102.85 -55.69 8.29
N ARG A 267 -102.37 -56.44 9.29
CA ARG A 267 -101.36 -55.93 10.25
C ARG A 267 -100.08 -55.49 9.57
N ARG A 268 -99.58 -56.25 8.58
CA ARG A 268 -98.39 -55.84 7.81
C ARG A 268 -98.60 -54.53 7.06
N LYS A 269 -99.79 -54.25 6.51
CA LYS A 269 -100.08 -52.97 5.84
C LYS A 269 -100.18 -51.78 6.80
N GLU A 270 -100.62 -52.00 8.03
CA GLU A 270 -100.67 -50.95 9.05
C GLU A 270 -99.28 -50.70 9.68
N GLU A 271 -98.48 -51.74 9.89
CA GLU A 271 -97.05 -51.61 10.22
C GLU A 271 -96.24 -50.95 9.10
N GLU A 272 -96.51 -51.29 7.83
CA GLU A 272 -95.85 -50.71 6.66
C GLU A 272 -96.18 -49.21 6.55
N ARG A 273 -97.44 -48.81 6.77
CA ARG A 273 -97.81 -47.38 6.86
C ARG A 273 -97.15 -46.65 8.04
N LEU A 274 -97.01 -47.31 9.20
CA LEU A 274 -96.30 -46.73 10.36
C LEU A 274 -94.79 -46.62 10.09
N ARG A 275 -94.18 -47.58 9.39
CA ARG A 275 -92.78 -47.54 8.95
C ARG A 275 -92.56 -46.46 7.89
N GLU A 276 -93.47 -46.31 6.92
CA GLU A 276 -93.43 -45.21 5.95
C GLU A 276 -93.56 -43.83 6.63
N GLU A 277 -94.44 -43.68 7.63
CA GLU A 277 -94.59 -42.42 8.37
C GLU A 277 -93.38 -42.13 9.30
N GLU A 278 -92.77 -43.17 9.89
CA GLU A 278 -91.52 -43.05 10.65
C GLU A 278 -90.33 -42.75 9.75
N GLU A 279 -90.20 -43.39 8.58
CA GLU A 279 -89.19 -43.09 7.58
C GLU A 279 -89.35 -41.67 7.04
N LEU A 280 -90.58 -41.22 6.77
CA LEU A 280 -90.85 -39.84 6.36
C LEU A 280 -90.49 -38.81 7.46
N ARG A 281 -90.66 -39.17 8.74
CA ARG A 281 -90.15 -38.38 9.86
C ARG A 281 -88.62 -38.35 9.90
N ARG A 282 -87.96 -39.51 9.82
CA ARG A 282 -86.49 -39.61 9.78
C ARG A 282 -85.91 -38.86 8.58
N LEU A 283 -86.57 -38.88 7.42
CA LEU A 283 -86.17 -38.16 6.21
C LEU A 283 -86.25 -36.65 6.41
N LYS A 284 -87.35 -36.14 6.98
CA LYS A 284 -87.51 -34.71 7.32
C LYS A 284 -86.51 -34.26 8.39
N GLU A 285 -86.24 -35.09 9.39
CA GLU A 285 -85.25 -34.80 10.43
C GLU A 285 -83.82 -34.80 9.86
N LEU A 286 -83.52 -35.68 8.90
CA LEU A 286 -82.27 -35.64 8.12
C LEU A 286 -82.17 -34.37 7.27
N GLU A 287 -83.26 -33.98 6.59
CA GLU A 287 -83.30 -32.79 5.74
C GLU A 287 -83.16 -31.49 6.55
N GLU A 288 -83.81 -31.41 7.72
CA GLU A 288 -83.68 -30.29 8.64
C GLU A 288 -82.26 -30.21 9.24
N LYS A 289 -81.68 -31.37 9.61
CA LYS A 289 -80.28 -31.45 10.06
C LYS A 289 -79.29 -31.03 8.97
N GLN A 290 -79.52 -31.43 7.72
CA GLN A 290 -78.76 -30.96 6.55
C GLN A 290 -78.98 -29.47 6.24
N ARG A 291 -80.14 -28.89 6.59
CA ARG A 291 -80.40 -27.45 6.44
C ARG A 291 -79.63 -26.65 7.50
N LEU A 292 -79.67 -27.10 8.76
CA LEU A 292 -78.90 -26.52 9.86
C LEU A 292 -77.38 -26.62 9.63
N GLU A 293 -76.90 -27.76 9.12
CA GLU A 293 -75.48 -27.92 8.79
C GLU A 293 -75.06 -27.01 7.62
N ARG A 294 -75.89 -26.87 6.58
CA ARG A 294 -75.66 -25.89 5.50
C ARG A 294 -75.64 -24.46 6.01
N GLU A 295 -76.54 -24.08 6.91
CA GLU A 295 -76.57 -22.74 7.51
C GLU A 295 -75.36 -22.47 8.41
N ARG A 296 -74.88 -23.50 9.14
CA ARG A 296 -73.65 -23.39 9.94
C ARG A 296 -72.41 -23.24 9.06
N ARG A 297 -72.30 -24.03 7.98
CA ARG A 297 -71.23 -23.89 6.97
C ARG A 297 -71.27 -22.52 6.30
N GLN A 298 -72.44 -21.99 5.95
CA GLN A 298 -72.56 -20.63 5.41
C GLN A 298 -72.09 -19.55 6.39
N LYS A 299 -72.37 -19.70 7.69
CA LYS A 299 -71.87 -18.78 8.73
C LYS A 299 -70.36 -18.89 8.93
N GLU A 300 -69.82 -20.11 8.96
CA GLU A 300 -68.38 -20.38 9.01
C GLU A 300 -67.65 -19.82 7.77
N GLU A 301 -68.22 -19.98 6.57
CA GLU A 301 -67.72 -19.41 5.30
C GLU A 301 -67.79 -17.88 5.29
N GLU A 302 -68.88 -17.27 5.77
CA GLU A 302 -68.99 -15.81 5.90
C GLU A 302 -67.99 -15.22 6.90
N GLU A 303 -67.68 -15.93 7.99
CA GLU A 303 -66.69 -15.50 9.00
C GLU A 303 -65.27 -15.59 8.42
N LEU A 304 -64.94 -16.71 7.78
CA LEU A 304 -63.70 -16.89 6.99
C LEU A 304 -63.53 -15.79 5.92
N TYR A 305 -64.61 -15.43 5.21
CA TYR A 305 -64.54 -14.39 4.18
C TYR A 305 -64.24 -13.01 4.77
N LYS A 306 -64.78 -12.69 5.95
CA LYS A 306 -64.50 -11.43 6.68
C LYS A 306 -63.05 -11.38 7.19
N ASP A 307 -62.52 -12.48 7.69
CA ASP A 307 -61.12 -12.56 8.14
C ASP A 307 -60.13 -12.48 6.97
N VAL A 308 -60.42 -13.15 5.85
CA VAL A 308 -59.61 -13.02 4.62
C VAL A 308 -59.65 -11.59 4.07
N GLU A 309 -60.82 -10.93 4.08
CA GLU A 309 -60.92 -9.53 3.65
C GLU A 309 -60.12 -8.60 4.57
N LYS A 310 -60.15 -8.82 5.89
CA LYS A 310 -59.37 -8.06 6.86
C LYS A 310 -57.86 -8.23 6.64
N LEU A 311 -57.37 -9.47 6.54
CA LEU A 311 -55.97 -9.77 6.22
C LEU A 311 -55.53 -9.13 4.90
N ALA A 312 -56.41 -9.10 3.89
CA ALA A 312 -56.14 -8.45 2.60
C ALA A 312 -56.14 -6.91 2.66
N ARG A 313 -56.79 -6.29 3.66
CA ARG A 313 -56.67 -4.85 3.94
C ARG A 313 -55.38 -4.54 4.70
N ASP A 314 -55.11 -5.30 5.76
CA ASP A 314 -53.91 -5.15 6.61
C ASP A 314 -52.64 -5.30 5.75
N ALA A 315 -52.56 -6.33 4.90
CA ALA A 315 -51.43 -6.53 3.98
C ALA A 315 -51.25 -5.39 2.95
N LYS A 316 -52.34 -4.76 2.48
CA LYS A 316 -52.27 -3.60 1.57
C LYS A 316 -51.82 -2.33 2.30
N GLU A 317 -52.18 -2.19 3.57
CA GLU A 317 -51.72 -1.08 4.40
C GLU A 317 -50.24 -1.23 4.76
N GLU A 318 -49.78 -2.45 5.09
CA GLU A 318 -48.37 -2.78 5.25
C GLU A 318 -47.57 -2.53 3.95
N GLU A 319 -48.06 -2.95 2.78
CA GLU A 319 -47.39 -2.69 1.50
C GLU A 319 -47.26 -1.19 1.21
N LYS A 320 -48.30 -0.40 1.54
CA LYS A 320 -48.29 1.07 1.38
C LYS A 320 -47.32 1.73 2.36
N ASN A 321 -47.27 1.27 3.60
CA ASN A 321 -46.35 1.77 4.62
C ASN A 321 -44.89 1.41 4.28
N ALA A 322 -44.63 0.19 3.81
CA ALA A 322 -43.33 -0.24 3.32
C ALA A 322 -42.84 0.61 2.13
N LYS A 323 -43.71 0.91 1.15
CA LYS A 323 -43.39 1.82 0.03
C LYS A 323 -43.08 3.24 0.50
N ASN A 324 -43.87 3.79 1.42
CA ASN A 324 -43.62 5.10 2.02
C ASN A 324 -42.27 5.14 2.77
N GLU A 325 -41.94 4.10 3.54
CA GLU A 325 -40.64 3.98 4.19
C GLU A 325 -39.49 3.89 3.18
N GLU A 326 -39.64 3.10 2.11
CA GLU A 326 -38.61 2.97 1.09
C GLU A 326 -38.35 4.32 0.39
N ASP A 327 -39.40 5.05 0.02
CA ASP A 327 -39.25 6.37 -0.59
C ASP A 327 -38.69 7.42 0.39
N GLN A 328 -39.00 7.34 1.69
CA GLN A 328 -38.32 8.15 2.71
C GLN A 328 -36.83 7.81 2.84
N ARG A 329 -36.45 6.52 2.82
CA ARG A 329 -35.02 6.10 2.81
C ARG A 329 -34.32 6.58 1.55
N ARG A 330 -34.95 6.44 0.37
CA ARG A 330 -34.44 6.97 -0.92
C ARG A 330 -34.25 8.49 -0.87
N LEU A 331 -35.17 9.24 -0.28
CA LEU A 331 -35.04 10.69 -0.10
C LEU A 331 -33.90 11.07 0.88
N ARG A 332 -33.75 10.35 2.00
CA ARG A 332 -32.62 10.52 2.92
C ARG A 332 -31.28 10.25 2.23
N HIS A 333 -31.16 9.13 1.50
CA HIS A 333 -29.94 8.80 0.75
C HIS A 333 -29.60 9.85 -0.31
N LYS A 334 -30.59 10.38 -1.04
CA LYS A 334 -30.40 11.50 -1.98
C LYS A 334 -29.89 12.76 -1.28
N ARG A 335 -30.45 13.09 -0.11
CA ARG A 335 -30.01 14.24 0.69
C ARG A 335 -28.57 14.07 1.18
N ILE A 336 -28.22 12.93 1.79
CA ILE A 336 -26.87 12.68 2.31
C ILE A 336 -25.81 12.78 1.20
N ARG A 337 -26.11 12.25 -0.01
CA ARG A 337 -25.24 12.44 -1.19
C ARG A 337 -25.10 13.90 -1.61
N TYR A 338 -26.19 14.68 -1.57
CA TYR A 338 -26.15 16.10 -1.88
C TYR A 338 -25.33 16.89 -0.85
N ASP A 339 -25.58 16.67 0.45
CA ASP A 339 -24.90 17.32 1.56
C ASP A 339 -23.38 16.97 1.56
N LEU A 340 -23.02 15.73 1.22
CA LEU A 340 -21.62 15.32 0.98
C LEU A 340 -20.99 16.07 -0.20
N LYS A 341 -21.67 16.16 -1.35
CA LYS A 341 -21.19 16.92 -2.52
C LYS A 341 -21.05 18.42 -2.24
N VAL A 342 -21.91 18.99 -1.39
CA VAL A 342 -21.77 20.38 -0.91
C VAL A 342 -20.56 20.50 0.01
N ALA A 343 -20.39 19.62 1.00
CA ALA A 343 -19.24 19.64 1.91
C ALA A 343 -17.89 19.48 1.18
N MET A 344 -17.83 18.64 0.14
CA MET A 344 -16.66 18.51 -0.74
C MET A 344 -16.35 19.81 -1.50
N LYS A 345 -17.37 20.51 -2.00
CA LYS A 345 -17.20 21.80 -2.70
C LYS A 345 -16.76 22.91 -1.75
N THR A 346 -17.30 22.98 -0.54
CA THR A 346 -16.92 24.02 0.44
C THR A 346 -15.61 23.71 1.16
N ARG A 347 -15.07 22.48 1.03
CA ARG A 347 -13.84 22.01 1.70
C ARG A 347 -13.87 22.20 3.23
N ASP A 348 -15.07 22.21 3.82
CA ASP A 348 -15.31 22.39 5.25
C ASP A 348 -14.99 21.08 5.98
N THR A 349 -13.88 21.04 6.73
CA THR A 349 -13.38 19.80 7.35
C THR A 349 -14.33 19.22 8.39
N TYR A 350 -15.14 20.05 9.06
CA TYR A 350 -16.11 19.59 10.05
C TYR A 350 -17.34 18.97 9.36
N LYS A 351 -17.92 19.67 8.37
CA LYS A 351 -19.06 19.15 7.60
C LYS A 351 -18.68 17.92 6.79
N LEU A 352 -17.47 17.87 6.24
CA LEU A 352 -16.96 16.72 5.49
C LEU A 352 -16.80 15.49 6.40
N LYS A 353 -16.25 15.65 7.62
CA LYS A 353 -16.21 14.57 8.63
C LYS A 353 -17.61 14.09 9.03
N TYR A 354 -18.53 15.01 9.29
CA TYR A 354 -19.91 14.70 9.68
C TYR A 354 -20.64 13.91 8.58
N THR A 355 -20.65 14.43 7.34
CA THR A 355 -21.34 13.81 6.21
C THR A 355 -20.73 12.47 5.79
N ILE A 356 -19.40 12.29 5.87
CA ILE A 356 -18.75 10.98 5.69
C ILE A 356 -19.24 9.97 6.75
N ASN A 357 -19.37 10.39 8.01
CA ASN A 357 -19.83 9.51 9.08
C ASN A 357 -21.32 9.15 8.94
N GLU A 358 -22.16 10.11 8.56
CA GLU A 358 -23.58 9.91 8.26
C GLU A 358 -23.76 8.94 7.08
N PHE A 359 -23.02 9.14 5.97
CA PHE A 359 -23.03 8.26 4.80
C PHE A 359 -22.67 6.81 5.15
N LYS A 360 -21.66 6.61 6.01
CA LYS A 360 -21.26 5.28 6.50
C LYS A 360 -22.29 4.64 7.44
N THR A 361 -22.92 5.45 8.30
CA THR A 361 -23.91 4.98 9.28
C THR A 361 -25.18 4.49 8.59
N GLU A 362 -25.67 5.26 7.62
CA GLU A 362 -26.87 4.93 6.81
C GLU A 362 -26.58 3.90 5.70
N LYS A 363 -25.33 3.43 5.57
CA LYS A 363 -24.89 2.44 4.57
C LYS A 363 -25.30 2.79 3.13
N VAL A 364 -25.20 4.07 2.77
CA VAL A 364 -25.57 4.55 1.43
C VAL A 364 -24.63 3.93 0.39
N GLU A 365 -25.20 3.36 -0.67
CA GLU A 365 -24.44 2.77 -1.78
C GLU A 365 -23.59 3.86 -2.49
N ASP A 366 -22.29 3.66 -2.69
CA ASP A 366 -21.40 4.65 -3.32
C ASP A 366 -21.24 4.44 -4.84
N LYS A 367 -22.26 4.82 -5.62
CA LYS A 367 -22.25 4.66 -7.09
C LYS A 367 -21.29 5.59 -7.81
N ASP A 368 -21.03 6.76 -7.24
CA ASP A 368 -20.29 7.84 -7.90
C ASP A 368 -18.81 7.88 -7.44
N MET A 369 -18.39 6.99 -6.52
CA MET A 369 -17.12 7.03 -5.79
C MET A 369 -16.96 8.32 -4.95
N ASP A 370 -18.08 8.89 -4.48
CA ASP A 370 -18.13 10.14 -3.71
C ASP A 370 -17.52 9.97 -2.32
N LEU A 371 -17.76 8.83 -1.66
CA LEU A 371 -17.21 8.56 -0.32
C LEU A 371 -15.68 8.49 -0.39
N ILE A 372 -15.15 7.79 -1.39
CA ILE A 372 -13.70 7.65 -1.60
C ILE A 372 -13.05 9.00 -1.95
N LYS A 373 -13.69 9.82 -2.79
CA LYS A 373 -13.22 11.19 -3.10
C LYS A 373 -13.27 12.09 -1.86
N ALA A 374 -14.34 12.03 -1.06
CA ALA A 374 -14.49 12.79 0.16
C ALA A 374 -13.43 12.40 1.21
N GLU A 375 -13.14 11.11 1.38
CA GLU A 375 -12.07 10.63 2.25
C GLU A 375 -10.67 11.04 1.74
N LYS A 376 -10.41 10.96 0.43
CA LYS A 376 -9.15 11.44 -0.15
C LYS A 376 -8.98 12.95 0.13
N LEU A 377 -10.01 13.75 -0.12
CA LEU A 377 -10.02 15.19 0.13
C LEU A 377 -9.83 15.53 1.61
N LEU A 378 -10.47 14.79 2.52
CA LEU A 378 -10.31 14.99 3.96
C LEU A 378 -8.86 14.72 4.41
N LYS A 379 -8.23 13.67 3.85
CA LYS A 379 -6.81 13.36 4.09
C LYS A 379 -5.89 14.41 3.47
N GLU A 380 -6.19 14.91 2.27
CA GLU A 380 -5.44 15.99 1.60
C GLU A 380 -5.42 17.25 2.50
N ILE A 381 -6.58 17.68 3.00
CA ILE A 381 -6.68 18.86 3.86
C ILE A 381 -5.94 18.64 5.19
N GLY A 382 -6.11 17.47 5.83
CA GLY A 382 -5.36 17.14 7.05
C GLY A 382 -3.84 17.18 6.84
N CYS A 383 -3.34 16.60 5.75
CA CYS A 383 -1.92 16.65 5.40
C CYS A 383 -1.43 18.08 5.12
N ARG A 384 -2.25 18.92 4.47
CA ARG A 384 -1.95 20.35 4.24
C ARG A 384 -1.84 21.11 5.55
N ASP A 385 -2.78 20.90 6.47
CA ASP A 385 -2.82 21.59 7.76
C ASP A 385 -1.65 21.17 8.66
N ASP A 386 -1.32 19.87 8.71
CA ASP A 386 -0.17 19.37 9.46
C ASP A 386 1.17 19.83 8.88
N LEU A 387 1.29 19.93 7.54
CA LEU A 387 2.47 20.52 6.90
C LEU A 387 2.63 22.00 7.27
N LYS A 388 1.55 22.78 7.21
CA LYS A 388 1.56 24.21 7.61
C LYS A 388 1.87 24.39 9.10
N ARG A 389 1.35 23.52 9.97
CA ARG A 389 1.66 23.47 11.41
C ARG A 389 3.16 23.25 11.64
N ALA A 390 3.73 22.22 11.02
CA ALA A 390 5.14 21.90 11.14
C ALA A 390 6.05 23.00 10.56
N MET A 391 5.66 23.64 9.45
CA MET A 391 6.36 24.81 8.90
C MET A 391 6.34 26.02 9.85
N THR A 392 5.27 26.17 10.64
CA THR A 392 5.12 27.23 11.65
C THR A 392 5.95 26.95 12.89
N HIS A 393 5.95 25.70 13.37
CA HIS A 393 6.74 25.27 14.53
C HIS A 393 8.26 25.29 14.25
N ARG A 394 8.66 25.05 12.99
CA ARG A 394 10.06 25.01 12.54
C ARG A 394 10.91 23.94 13.25
N GLU A 395 10.28 22.86 13.70
CA GLU A 395 10.99 21.68 14.21
C GLU A 395 11.38 20.74 13.07
N LEU A 396 12.66 20.34 13.02
CA LEU A 396 13.24 19.57 11.92
C LEU A 396 12.56 18.21 11.75
N GLU A 397 12.30 17.50 12.85
CA GLU A 397 11.65 16.19 12.83
C GLU A 397 10.16 16.27 12.47
N GLU A 398 9.43 17.24 13.02
CA GLU A 398 8.00 17.43 12.72
C GLU A 398 7.81 17.73 11.23
N LEU A 399 8.63 18.65 10.68
CA LEU A 399 8.59 19.01 9.27
C LEU A 399 8.96 17.85 8.34
N ALA A 400 9.99 17.08 8.69
CA ALA A 400 10.37 15.88 7.94
C ALA A 400 9.27 14.82 7.93
N ARG A 401 8.63 14.56 9.08
CA ARG A 401 7.49 13.63 9.19
C ARG A 401 6.27 14.11 8.40
N ALA A 402 5.97 15.41 8.42
CA ALA A 402 4.87 15.97 7.66
C ALA A 402 5.09 15.82 6.14
N ILE A 403 6.28 16.16 5.64
CA ILE A 403 6.66 15.97 4.23
C ILE A 403 6.53 14.49 3.82
N GLU A 404 7.06 13.56 4.62
CA GLU A 404 6.96 12.12 4.31
C GLU A 404 5.51 11.61 4.33
N THR A 405 4.67 12.17 5.21
CA THR A 405 3.23 11.83 5.26
C THR A 405 2.50 12.27 4.00
N VAL A 406 2.83 13.45 3.44
CA VAL A 406 2.29 13.92 2.15
C VAL A 406 2.69 12.98 1.01
N LYS A 407 3.98 12.60 0.93
CA LYS A 407 4.50 11.68 -0.09
C LYS A 407 3.86 10.29 -0.01
N LYS A 408 3.81 9.72 1.19
CA LYS A 408 3.22 8.39 1.45
C LYS A 408 1.75 8.28 1.02
N HIS A 409 0.99 9.37 1.08
CA HIS A 409 -0.41 9.41 0.63
C HIS A 409 -0.58 9.83 -0.84
N GLY A 410 0.51 10.14 -1.55
CA GLY A 410 0.48 10.50 -2.97
C GLY A 410 -0.05 11.90 -3.27
N PHE A 411 -0.02 12.83 -2.30
CA PHE A 411 -0.50 14.21 -2.47
C PHE A 411 0.58 15.18 -2.99
N GLU A 412 1.62 14.66 -3.66
CA GLU A 412 2.77 15.47 -4.11
C GLU A 412 2.39 16.52 -5.15
N VAL A 413 1.37 16.24 -5.98
CA VAL A 413 0.90 17.14 -7.03
C VAL A 413 -0.03 18.20 -6.43
N GLU A 414 -1.01 17.78 -5.63
CA GLU A 414 -2.02 18.64 -5.00
C GLU A 414 -1.44 19.59 -3.94
N LEU A 415 -0.28 19.27 -3.36
CA LEU A 415 0.44 20.07 -2.36
C LEU A 415 1.84 20.49 -2.83
N SER A 416 2.07 20.54 -4.14
CA SER A 416 3.38 20.82 -4.75
C SER A 416 4.01 22.15 -4.30
N LYS A 417 3.21 23.22 -4.13
CA LYS A 417 3.68 24.52 -3.65
C LYS A 417 4.12 24.44 -2.18
N GLU A 418 3.24 23.96 -1.29
CA GLU A 418 3.55 23.84 0.13
C GLU A 418 4.71 22.87 0.38
N LEU A 419 4.83 21.79 -0.41
CA LEU A 419 5.98 20.88 -0.36
C LEU A 419 7.28 21.57 -0.77
N LEU A 420 7.29 22.41 -1.80
CA LEU A 420 8.51 23.13 -2.21
C LEU A 420 8.99 24.05 -1.07
N GLU A 421 8.08 24.85 -0.50
CA GLU A 421 8.36 25.73 0.63
C GLU A 421 8.83 24.96 1.87
N ALA A 422 8.22 23.80 2.15
CA ALA A 422 8.59 22.92 3.25
C ALA A 422 9.97 22.27 3.05
N ASN A 423 10.32 21.81 1.85
CA ASN A 423 11.63 21.22 1.55
C ASN A 423 12.75 22.29 1.60
N GLN A 424 12.49 23.51 1.14
CA GLN A 424 13.41 24.64 1.29
C GLN A 424 13.64 24.99 2.76
N LEU A 425 12.57 25.01 3.58
CA LEU A 425 12.67 25.23 5.02
C LEU A 425 13.43 24.09 5.72
N LEU A 426 13.16 22.82 5.36
CA LEU A 426 13.86 21.66 5.93
C LEU A 426 15.36 21.68 5.61
N THR A 427 15.74 22.05 4.39
CA THR A 427 17.14 22.19 3.96
C THR A 427 17.86 23.26 4.79
N ARG A 428 17.19 24.38 5.04
CA ARG A 428 17.68 25.48 5.88
C ARG A 428 17.82 25.09 7.36
N LEU A 429 16.81 24.45 7.94
CA LEU A 429 16.87 23.94 9.32
C LEU A 429 18.01 22.92 9.49
N ARG A 430 18.24 22.04 8.50
CA ARG A 430 19.38 21.12 8.47
C ARG A 430 20.73 21.84 8.39
N ARG A 431 20.87 22.88 7.56
CA ARG A 431 22.08 23.73 7.50
C ARG A 431 22.35 24.37 8.87
N LEU A 432 21.33 24.96 9.49
CA LEU A 432 21.47 25.62 10.80
C LEU A 432 21.86 24.62 11.90
N GLU A 433 21.23 23.44 11.94
CA GLU A 433 21.55 22.42 12.95
C GLU A 433 22.96 21.82 12.75
N ARG A 434 23.40 21.65 11.49
CA ARG A 434 24.79 21.27 11.19
C ARG A 434 25.78 22.30 11.74
N ILE A 435 25.53 23.60 11.53
CA ILE A 435 26.41 24.67 12.01
C ILE A 435 26.37 24.79 13.55
N ARG A 436 25.23 24.54 14.20
CA ARG A 436 25.19 24.38 15.68
C ARG A 436 26.10 23.24 16.13
N HIS A 437 26.11 22.13 15.41
CA HIS A 437 26.97 20.99 15.72
C HIS A 437 28.46 21.32 15.48
N GLU A 438 28.81 22.01 14.39
CA GLU A 438 30.16 22.53 14.12
C GLU A 438 30.64 23.46 15.27
N ILE A 439 29.81 24.39 15.72
CA ILE A 439 30.09 25.28 16.87
C ILE A 439 30.26 24.51 18.19
N LEU A 440 29.45 23.46 18.41
CA LEU A 440 29.54 22.60 19.59
C LEU A 440 30.84 21.79 19.60
N GLN A 441 31.17 21.16 18.47
CA GLN A 441 32.36 20.34 18.25
C GLN A 441 33.67 21.13 18.13
N LEU A 442 33.60 22.44 17.85
CA LEU A 442 34.77 23.33 17.71
C LEU A 442 35.78 23.09 18.82
N LYS A 443 37.06 22.85 18.51
CA LYS A 443 38.06 22.51 19.54
C LYS A 443 38.26 23.68 20.51
N GLN A 444 38.46 23.39 21.80
CA GLN A 444 38.71 24.46 22.79
C GLN A 444 40.04 25.20 22.52
N SER A 445 41.02 24.52 21.91
CA SER A 445 42.25 25.14 21.41
C SER A 445 41.98 26.23 20.37
N THR A 446 41.02 26.04 19.47
CA THR A 446 40.63 27.03 18.46
C THR A 446 39.92 28.25 19.07
N VAL A 447 39.16 28.07 20.15
CA VAL A 447 38.61 29.22 20.91
C VAL A 447 39.71 29.94 21.70
N ALA A 448 40.69 29.20 22.23
CA ALA A 448 41.85 29.76 22.91
C ALA A 448 42.77 30.53 21.95
N GLU A 449 42.96 30.05 20.71
CA GLU A 449 43.64 30.74 19.61
C GLU A 449 43.03 32.12 19.38
N ILE A 450 41.72 32.20 19.08
CA ILE A 450 41.00 33.47 18.90
C ILE A 450 41.19 34.37 20.12
N ARG A 451 41.09 33.84 21.35
CA ARG A 451 41.29 34.62 22.57
C ARG A 451 42.74 35.11 22.74
N SER A 452 43.72 34.37 22.25
CA SER A 452 45.16 34.61 22.48
C SER A 452 45.75 35.75 21.65
N TYR A 453 45.10 36.18 20.56
CA TYR A 453 45.60 37.27 19.72
C TYR A 453 45.79 38.57 20.53
N GLN A 454 47.04 39.02 20.67
CA GLN A 454 47.35 40.30 21.32
C GLN A 454 46.99 41.50 20.42
N SER A 455 47.16 41.33 19.11
CA SER A 455 46.66 42.20 18.05
C SER A 455 45.98 41.29 17.02
N PRO A 456 44.64 41.31 16.92
CA PRO A 456 43.92 40.41 16.02
C PRO A 456 44.06 40.89 14.57
N PRO A 457 44.07 39.98 13.59
CA PRO A 457 43.80 40.34 12.21
C PRO A 457 42.43 41.05 12.11
N GLN A 458 42.36 42.12 11.31
CA GLN A 458 41.14 42.96 11.21
C GLN A 458 39.91 42.13 10.80
N VAL A 459 40.12 41.12 9.96
CA VAL A 459 39.12 40.11 9.55
C VAL A 459 38.52 39.42 10.78
N VAL A 460 39.36 38.80 11.62
CA VAL A 460 38.96 38.08 12.85
C VAL A 460 38.23 39.01 13.82
N HIS A 461 38.73 40.24 14.03
CA HIS A 461 38.05 41.20 14.91
C HIS A 461 36.68 41.59 14.36
N THR A 462 36.53 41.75 13.04
CA THR A 462 35.26 42.12 12.41
C THR A 462 34.24 40.98 12.49
N VAL A 463 34.66 39.73 12.27
CA VAL A 463 33.81 38.54 12.45
C VAL A 463 33.34 38.42 13.89
N MET A 464 34.26 38.46 14.88
CA MET A 464 33.89 38.32 16.29
C MET A 464 33.02 39.48 16.79
N THR A 465 33.25 40.71 16.29
CA THR A 465 32.38 41.87 16.54
C THR A 465 30.96 41.60 16.06
N SER A 466 30.81 41.07 14.84
CA SER A 466 29.52 40.73 14.23
C SER A 466 28.82 39.59 14.97
N THR A 467 29.56 38.55 15.36
CA THR A 467 29.06 37.45 16.20
C THR A 467 28.50 37.95 17.53
N PHE A 468 29.22 38.81 18.25
CA PHE A 468 28.72 39.35 19.53
C PHE A 468 27.58 40.35 19.37
N LEU A 469 27.52 41.09 18.24
CA LEU A 469 26.40 41.95 17.90
C LEU A 469 25.10 41.14 17.72
N LEU A 470 25.16 40.01 17.00
CA LEU A 470 24.03 39.06 16.88
C LEU A 470 23.64 38.44 18.24
N LEU A 471 24.60 38.27 19.15
CA LEU A 471 24.34 37.81 20.52
C LEU A 471 23.84 38.91 21.47
N GLY A 472 23.58 40.13 20.98
CA GLY A 472 22.97 41.23 21.74
C GLY A 472 23.93 42.16 22.49
N HIS A 473 25.23 42.13 22.19
CA HIS A 473 26.20 43.13 22.70
C HIS A 473 26.24 44.36 21.79
N LYS A 474 26.54 45.54 22.33
CA LYS A 474 26.57 46.77 21.51
C LYS A 474 27.88 46.85 20.73
N GLU A 475 27.82 47.27 19.46
CA GLU A 475 29.03 47.47 18.62
C GLU A 475 30.10 48.34 19.33
N LYS A 476 29.69 49.34 20.11
CA LYS A 476 30.60 50.19 20.90
C LYS A 476 31.45 49.42 21.92
N GLU A 477 30.92 48.35 22.50
CA GLU A 477 31.61 47.52 23.50
C GLU A 477 32.63 46.59 22.82
N THR A 478 32.29 46.06 21.65
CA THR A 478 33.11 45.14 20.85
C THR A 478 34.18 45.85 19.99
N LYS A 479 34.14 47.19 19.85
CA LYS A 479 35.22 47.98 19.23
C LYS A 479 36.59 47.78 19.88
N ILE A 480 36.65 47.50 21.18
CA ILE A 480 37.91 47.26 21.90
C ILE A 480 38.17 45.76 21.96
N TRP A 481 39.24 45.29 21.32
CA TRP A 481 39.56 43.86 21.25
C TRP A 481 39.67 43.19 22.64
N LYS A 482 40.24 43.88 23.65
CA LYS A 482 40.29 43.35 25.02
C LYS A 482 38.92 43.01 25.60
N THR A 483 37.87 43.75 25.23
CA THR A 483 36.48 43.42 25.61
C THR A 483 36.03 42.15 24.89
N VAL A 484 36.32 42.01 23.59
CA VAL A 484 36.01 40.81 22.81
C VAL A 484 36.74 39.59 23.39
N GLN A 485 38.03 39.68 23.71
CA GLN A 485 38.78 38.61 24.39
C GLN A 485 38.15 38.20 25.73
N ALA A 486 37.68 39.16 26.52
CA ALA A 486 37.00 38.89 27.78
C ALA A 486 35.65 38.18 27.56
N LEU A 487 34.90 38.54 26.51
CA LEU A 487 33.65 37.87 26.12
C LEU A 487 33.90 36.43 25.60
N VAL A 488 34.90 36.23 24.73
CA VAL A 488 35.32 34.89 24.26
C VAL A 488 35.78 34.00 25.41
N GLY A 489 36.43 34.60 26.42
CA GLY A 489 36.93 33.92 27.61
C GLY A 489 35.89 33.53 28.66
N LYS A 490 34.61 33.92 28.51
CA LYS A 490 33.54 33.50 29.43
C LYS A 490 33.24 32.01 29.31
N THR A 491 32.82 31.40 30.42
CA THR A 491 32.50 29.96 30.53
C THR A 491 31.08 29.76 31.08
N GLY A 492 30.61 28.50 31.12
CA GLY A 492 29.29 28.16 31.64
C GLY A 492 28.14 28.72 30.80
N LYS A 493 27.13 29.33 31.45
CA LYS A 493 25.95 29.92 30.77
C LYS A 493 26.32 31.06 29.81
N GLU A 494 27.36 31.83 30.15
CA GLU A 494 27.84 32.94 29.33
C GLU A 494 28.87 32.53 28.25
N GLY A 495 29.21 31.25 28.16
CA GLY A 495 30.20 30.77 27.20
C GLY A 495 29.76 30.96 25.75
N LEU A 496 30.66 31.49 24.92
CA LEU A 496 30.39 31.85 23.52
C LEU A 496 29.66 30.75 22.73
N LYS A 497 30.19 29.52 22.72
CA LYS A 497 29.58 28.38 22.03
C LYS A 497 28.13 28.13 22.46
N ARG A 498 27.89 28.13 23.77
CA ARG A 498 26.57 27.89 24.36
C ARG A 498 25.61 29.00 23.93
N ARG A 499 26.03 30.27 24.00
CA ARG A 499 25.25 31.41 23.53
C ARG A 499 24.94 31.32 22.03
N CYS A 500 25.87 30.85 21.20
CA CYS A 500 25.62 30.62 19.76
C CYS A 500 24.61 29.49 19.49
N ILE A 501 24.61 28.42 20.28
CA ILE A 501 23.69 27.28 20.15
C ILE A 501 22.29 27.65 20.66
N GLU A 502 22.20 28.30 21.82
CA GLU A 502 20.94 28.77 22.45
C GLU A 502 20.34 30.00 21.75
N CYS A 503 21.10 30.67 20.87
CA CYS A 503 20.59 31.76 20.05
C CYS A 503 19.50 31.27 19.11
N LYS A 504 18.36 31.97 19.11
CA LYS A 504 17.28 31.75 18.15
C LYS A 504 17.18 32.95 17.20
N PRO A 505 17.10 32.76 15.87
CA PRO A 505 17.07 33.88 14.92
C PRO A 505 15.95 34.89 15.19
N ASP A 506 14.76 34.44 15.63
CA ASP A 506 13.58 35.26 15.91
C ASP A 506 13.78 36.30 17.04
N LYS A 507 14.83 36.15 17.86
CA LYS A 507 15.18 37.05 18.96
C LYS A 507 16.28 38.05 18.63
N ILE A 508 16.88 37.96 17.44
CA ILE A 508 17.93 38.88 17.00
C ILE A 508 17.28 40.18 16.51
N ASN A 509 17.85 41.32 16.92
CA ASN A 509 17.40 42.62 16.45
C ASN A 509 17.80 42.84 14.98
N VAL A 510 16.83 43.23 14.16
CA VAL A 510 16.99 43.45 12.71
C VAL A 510 18.04 44.51 12.38
N THR A 511 18.15 45.58 13.18
CA THR A 511 19.17 46.63 12.96
C THR A 511 20.57 46.08 13.16
N ASP A 512 20.72 45.23 14.17
CA ASP A 512 22.01 44.69 14.60
C ASP A 512 22.46 43.58 13.65
N ALA A 513 21.52 42.79 13.12
CA ALA A 513 21.77 41.83 12.04
C ALA A 513 22.16 42.49 10.71
N LYS A 514 21.42 43.52 10.26
CA LYS A 514 21.79 44.30 9.06
C LYS A 514 23.17 44.97 9.22
N ARG A 515 23.48 45.44 10.44
CA ARG A 515 24.80 46.01 10.74
C ARG A 515 25.91 44.95 10.74
N ALA A 516 25.68 43.77 11.32
CA ALA A 516 26.60 42.63 11.27
C ALA A 516 26.86 42.16 9.84
N GLN A 517 25.83 42.13 8.98
CA GLN A 517 25.95 41.81 7.55
C GLN A 517 26.91 42.78 6.85
N ALA A 518 26.66 44.09 6.96
CA ALA A 518 27.49 45.14 6.34
C ALA A 518 28.92 45.24 6.90
N LEU A 519 29.20 44.62 8.05
CA LEU A 519 30.56 44.45 8.57
C LEU A 519 31.28 43.25 7.93
N MET A 520 30.56 42.15 7.69
CA MET A 520 31.10 40.89 7.17
C MET A 520 31.15 40.81 5.64
N GLU A 521 30.30 41.53 4.91
CA GLU A 521 30.23 41.61 3.44
C GLU A 521 31.54 42.06 2.76
N LYS A 522 32.49 42.57 3.54
CA LYS A 522 33.82 43.02 3.08
C LYS A 522 34.84 41.90 2.90
N TYR A 523 34.52 40.68 3.32
CA TYR A 523 35.45 39.55 3.35
C TYR A 523 34.79 38.30 2.80
N GLU A 524 35.54 37.55 2.01
CA GLU A 524 35.12 36.23 1.52
C GLU A 524 35.45 35.13 2.54
N LEU A 525 34.73 34.00 2.47
CA LEU A 525 34.89 32.91 3.44
C LEU A 525 36.33 32.36 3.47
N ASP A 526 36.96 32.25 2.31
CA ASP A 526 38.29 31.66 2.18
C ASP A 526 39.38 32.59 2.77
N GLU A 527 39.28 33.92 2.58
CA GLU A 527 40.15 34.90 3.25
C GLU A 527 40.10 34.77 4.78
N ILE A 528 38.91 34.54 5.34
CA ILE A 528 38.71 34.36 6.79
C ILE A 528 39.32 33.03 7.23
N ARG A 529 39.15 31.98 6.42
CA ARG A 529 39.60 30.61 6.71
C ARG A 529 41.12 30.50 6.70
N ASP A 530 41.79 31.16 5.77
CA ASP A 530 43.26 31.22 5.66
C ASP A 530 43.89 31.93 6.87
N VAL A 531 43.17 32.89 7.47
CA VAL A 531 43.62 33.63 8.65
C VAL A 531 43.29 32.91 9.97
N SER A 532 42.08 32.36 10.11
CA SER A 532 41.68 31.55 11.27
C SER A 532 40.45 30.69 10.96
N ALA A 533 40.62 29.37 10.95
CA ALA A 533 39.53 28.39 10.83
C ALA A 533 38.46 28.56 11.95
N GLY A 534 38.87 29.03 13.13
CA GLY A 534 37.96 29.37 14.21
C GLY A 534 37.04 30.54 13.86
N ALA A 535 37.62 31.62 13.33
CA ALA A 535 36.84 32.78 12.86
C ALA A 535 35.90 32.39 11.71
N ALA A 536 36.35 31.58 10.75
CA ALA A 536 35.52 31.10 9.64
C ALA A 536 34.26 30.37 10.13
N THR A 537 34.38 29.54 11.18
CA THR A 537 33.22 28.86 11.80
C THR A 537 32.20 29.87 12.36
N PHE A 538 32.66 30.93 13.04
CA PHE A 538 31.79 31.97 13.56
C PHE A 538 31.20 32.90 12.48
N TYR A 539 31.91 33.11 11.36
CA TYR A 539 31.37 33.82 10.19
C TYR A 539 30.22 33.03 9.55
N VAL A 540 30.42 31.75 9.25
CA VAL A 540 29.37 30.87 8.65
C VAL A 540 28.14 30.80 9.57
N TRP A 541 28.33 30.71 10.88
CA TRP A 541 27.26 30.84 11.87
C TRP A 541 26.56 32.21 11.78
N SER A 542 27.32 33.31 11.80
CA SER A 542 26.76 34.67 11.81
C SER A 542 25.95 34.96 10.56
N ILE A 543 26.47 34.63 9.37
CA ILE A 543 25.78 34.78 8.08
C ILE A 543 24.49 33.93 8.06
N THR A 544 24.55 32.66 8.46
CA THR A 544 23.36 31.79 8.46
C THR A 544 22.28 32.27 9.44
N MET A 545 22.67 32.83 10.59
CA MET A 545 21.71 33.43 11.55
C MET A 545 21.06 34.71 11.01
N ILE A 546 21.78 35.51 10.20
CA ILE A 546 21.24 36.69 9.52
C ILE A 546 20.28 36.28 8.41
N GLU A 547 20.67 35.32 7.55
CA GLU A 547 19.81 34.77 6.48
C GLU A 547 18.47 34.28 7.05
N GLU A 548 18.48 33.45 8.10
CA GLU A 548 17.23 32.96 8.71
C GLU A 548 16.39 34.05 9.37
N LEU A 549 17.01 35.08 9.97
CA LEU A 549 16.25 36.22 10.50
C LEU A 549 15.55 36.98 9.38
N MET A 550 16.24 37.28 8.29
CA MET A 550 15.68 38.01 7.14
C MET A 550 14.52 37.24 6.50
N ASP A 551 14.65 35.93 6.34
CA ASP A 551 13.57 35.05 5.87
C ASP A 551 12.37 35.00 6.82
N ILE A 552 12.59 35.05 8.14
CA ILE A 552 11.50 35.13 9.13
C ILE A 552 10.77 36.47 9.03
N ILE A 553 11.48 37.57 8.73
CA ILE A 553 10.88 38.90 8.57
C ILE A 553 10.04 38.95 7.28
N ALA A 554 10.62 38.55 6.14
CA ALA A 554 9.92 38.55 4.85
C ALA A 554 8.59 37.78 4.93
N ARG A 555 8.59 36.59 5.55
CA ARG A 555 7.38 35.79 5.77
C ARG A 555 6.35 36.43 6.70
N LYS A 556 6.79 37.21 7.70
CA LYS A 556 5.88 37.97 8.58
C LYS A 556 5.25 39.15 7.83
N GLU A 557 6.00 39.80 6.95
CA GLU A 557 5.52 40.89 6.10
C GLU A 557 4.53 40.36 5.04
N GLU A 558 4.84 39.25 4.37
CA GLU A 558 3.91 38.53 3.46
C GLU A 558 2.62 38.13 4.17
N ALA A 559 2.71 37.53 5.37
CA ALA A 559 1.55 37.12 6.15
C ALA A 559 0.71 38.31 6.68
N ALA A 560 1.33 39.47 6.93
CA ALA A 560 0.63 40.69 7.30
C ALA A 560 -0.09 41.31 6.08
N ALA A 561 0.56 41.36 4.92
CA ALA A 561 -0.04 41.83 3.68
C ALA A 561 -1.23 40.97 3.23
N ALA A 562 -1.11 39.64 3.35
CA ALA A 562 -2.21 38.71 3.05
C ALA A 562 -3.48 39.02 3.88
N LYS A 563 -3.32 39.21 5.20
CA LYS A 563 -4.44 39.56 6.10
C LYS A 563 -5.09 40.89 5.76
N GLN A 564 -4.31 41.92 5.45
CA GLN A 564 -4.85 43.22 5.01
C GLN A 564 -5.65 43.09 3.71
N THR A 565 -5.24 42.19 2.81
CA THR A 565 -5.95 41.95 1.55
C THR A 565 -7.30 41.25 1.80
N GLU A 566 -7.34 40.29 2.72
CA GLU A 566 -8.57 39.61 3.18
C GLU A 566 -9.53 40.54 3.93
N GLU A 567 -9.04 41.52 4.70
CA GLU A 567 -9.87 42.51 5.40
C GLU A 567 -10.46 43.59 4.47
N THR A 568 -9.92 43.75 3.27
CA THR A 568 -10.38 44.75 2.27
C THR A 568 -11.24 44.17 1.13
N SER A 569 -11.50 42.86 1.13
CA SER A 569 -12.27 42.14 0.10
C SER A 569 -13.64 41.70 0.61
#